data_AF-A0A920FC01-F1
#
_entry.id   AF-A0A920FC01-F1
#
_cell.length_a   1.000
_cell.length_b   1.000
_cell.length_c   1.000
_cell.angle_alpha   90.00
_cell.angle_beta   90.00
_cell.angle_gamma   90.00
#
_symmetry.space_group_name_H-M   'P 1'
#
loop_
_entity.id
_entity.type
_entity.pdbx_description
1 polymer ?
#
loop_
_entity_poly.entity_id
_entity_poly.type
_entity_poly.pdbx_seq_one_letter_code
_entity_poly.pdbx_strand_id
1 'polypeptide(L)'
;MFLTGKYNTKNKPEKGSRVARKDRRMMQTEWREESVEIVEKIKRHAKKHKTTVIDIAIGWLLNNSAVTSLVAGPRTMEQWEAYVKALEYKFLPEDEALIEKFVPSGHPSSPGYNDPAYPIEGRYESADIQDAY
;
A
#
# COMPACT_ATOMS: atom_id res chain seq x y z
N MET A 1 9.06 4.39 -3.45
CA MET A 1 7.60 4.27 -3.26
C MET A 1 7.18 4.88 -1.93
N PHE A 2 6.03 5.57 -1.86
CA PHE A 2 5.49 6.16 -0.63
C PHE A 2 5.10 5.10 0.42
N LEU A 3 4.49 3.99 -0.04
CA LEU A 3 4.10 2.82 0.76
C LEU A 3 5.28 1.92 1.21
N THR A 4 6.42 2.52 1.56
CA THR A 4 7.58 1.80 2.14
C THR A 4 7.70 2.00 3.65
N GLY A 5 6.79 2.77 4.28
CA GLY A 5 6.79 3.00 5.73
C GLY A 5 7.93 3.87 6.27
N LYS A 6 8.72 4.49 5.37
CA LYS A 6 9.90 5.31 5.70
C LYS A 6 9.58 6.78 6.00
N TYR A 7 8.38 7.22 5.67
CA TYR A 7 7.92 8.59 5.96
C TYR A 7 7.04 8.59 7.19
N ASN A 8 7.19 9.61 8.02
CA ASN A 8 6.34 9.86 9.19
C ASN A 8 6.13 11.38 9.34
N THR A 9 5.09 11.79 10.06
CA THR A 9 4.74 13.22 10.25
C THR A 9 5.59 13.91 11.32
N LYS A 10 6.29 13.16 12.17
CA LYS A 10 6.97 13.68 13.38
C LYS A 10 8.45 13.99 13.20
N ASN A 11 9.11 13.31 12.26
CA ASN A 11 10.55 13.42 12.02
C ASN A 11 10.82 14.08 10.68
N LYS A 12 11.97 14.74 10.58
CA LYS A 12 12.46 15.26 9.30
C LYS A 12 12.59 14.10 8.30
N PRO A 13 12.13 14.28 7.04
CA PRO A 13 12.29 13.26 6.01
C PRO A 13 13.75 12.84 5.88
N GLU A 14 13.98 11.54 5.71
CA GLU A 14 15.31 10.96 5.57
C GLU A 14 16.12 11.68 4.48
N LYS A 15 17.40 11.97 4.76
CA LYS A 15 18.30 12.69 3.86
C LYS A 15 18.39 11.95 2.52
N GLY A 16 18.21 12.67 1.41
CA GLY A 16 18.23 12.10 0.06
C GLY A 16 16.91 11.48 -0.41
N SER A 17 15.90 11.34 0.46
CA SER A 17 14.57 10.87 0.06
C SER A 17 13.88 11.84 -0.91
N ARG A 18 12.90 11.34 -1.69
CA ARG A 18 12.11 12.20 -2.61
C ARG A 18 11.44 13.38 -1.90
N VAL A 19 10.93 13.16 -0.69
CA VAL A 19 10.32 14.21 0.15
C VAL A 19 11.36 15.22 0.63
N ALA A 20 12.52 14.76 1.12
CA ALA A 20 13.60 15.66 1.54
C ALA A 20 14.10 16.56 0.39
N ARG A 21 14.11 16.03 -0.84
CA ARG A 21 14.48 16.78 -2.05
C ARG A 21 13.35 17.63 -2.63
N LYS A 22 12.17 17.66 -1.99
CA LYS A 22 10.95 18.33 -2.49
C LYS A 22 10.65 17.96 -3.95
N ASP A 23 10.75 16.67 -4.28
CA ASP A 23 10.44 16.15 -5.60
C ASP A 23 9.04 16.61 -6.05
N ARG A 24 8.97 17.37 -7.16
CA ARG A 24 7.76 18.10 -7.56
C ARG A 24 6.53 17.19 -7.65
N ARG A 25 6.66 16.02 -8.27
CA ARG A 25 5.55 15.07 -8.42
C ARG A 25 5.16 14.45 -7.08
N MET A 26 6.13 14.10 -6.24
CA MET A 26 5.88 13.60 -4.87
C MET A 26 5.04 14.59 -4.06
N MET A 27 5.44 15.87 -4.08
CA MET A 27 4.75 16.92 -3.31
C MET A 27 3.33 17.20 -3.82
N GLN A 28 3.09 17.04 -5.11
CA GLN A 28 1.79 17.31 -5.73
C GLN A 28 0.79 16.14 -5.61
N THR A 29 1.29 14.90 -5.58
CA THR A 29 0.42 13.72 -5.78
C THR A 29 0.44 12.72 -4.63
N GLU A 30 1.57 12.55 -3.95
CA GLU A 30 1.76 11.48 -2.95
C GLU A 30 1.83 12.03 -1.51
N TRP A 31 2.41 13.22 -1.32
CA TRP A 31 2.64 13.81 -0.01
C TRP A 31 1.39 14.54 0.51
N ARG A 32 0.58 13.83 1.30
CA ARG A 32 -0.57 14.36 2.05
C ARG A 32 -0.46 13.89 3.50
N GLU A 33 -0.90 14.71 4.44
CA GLU A 33 -0.83 14.36 5.87
C GLU A 33 -1.63 13.10 6.16
N GLU A 34 -2.82 12.97 5.56
CA GLU A 34 -3.70 11.81 5.67
C GLU A 34 -3.02 10.54 5.16
N SER A 35 -2.28 10.63 4.04
CA SER A 35 -1.54 9.50 3.49
C SER A 35 -0.44 9.02 4.46
N VAL A 36 0.24 9.94 5.14
CA VAL A 36 1.28 9.57 6.12
C VAL A 36 0.66 8.92 7.35
N GLU A 37 -0.48 9.42 7.83
CA GLU A 37 -1.20 8.82 8.95
C GLU A 37 -1.70 7.40 8.64
N ILE A 38 -2.22 7.18 7.43
CA ILE A 38 -2.64 5.86 6.95
C ILE A 38 -1.45 4.90 6.93
N VAL A 39 -0.29 5.33 6.41
CA VAL A 39 0.92 4.50 6.41
C VAL A 39 1.37 4.13 7.83
N GLU A 40 1.26 5.05 8.81
CA GLU A 40 1.56 4.74 10.21
C GLU A 40 0.57 3.74 10.82
N LYS A 41 -0.72 3.80 10.45
CA LYS A 41 -1.72 2.80 10.86
C LYS A 41 -1.40 1.43 10.27
N ILE A 42 -1.08 1.36 8.97
CA ILE A 42 -0.67 0.12 8.30
C ILE A 42 0.61 -0.44 8.93
N LYS A 43 1.58 0.41 9.27
CA LYS A 43 2.83 -0.01 9.94
C LYS A 43 2.59 -0.63 11.31
N ARG A 44 1.65 -0.09 12.10
CA ARG A 44 1.25 -0.68 13.39
C ARG A 44 0.58 -2.05 13.21
N HIS A 45 -0.30 -2.17 12.22
CA HIS A 45 -0.92 -3.45 11.86
C HIS A 45 0.12 -4.47 11.43
N ALA A 46 1.01 -4.11 10.50
CA ALA A 46 2.10 -4.96 10.04
C ALA A 46 2.94 -5.50 11.20
N LYS A 47 3.31 -4.64 12.15
CA LYS A 47 4.07 -5.03 13.34
C LYS A 47 3.34 -6.06 14.20
N LYS A 48 2.01 -5.94 14.36
CA LYS A 48 1.20 -6.90 15.11
C LYS A 48 1.21 -8.29 14.47
N HIS A 49 1.23 -8.35 13.14
CA HIS A 49 1.27 -9.58 12.35
C HIS A 49 2.70 -10.02 11.97
N LYS A 50 3.74 -9.41 12.58
CA LYS A 50 5.17 -9.70 12.31
C LYS A 50 5.54 -9.60 10.81
N THR A 51 4.89 -8.68 10.11
CA THR A 51 5.07 -8.41 8.68
C THR A 51 5.48 -6.95 8.46
N THR A 52 5.66 -6.54 7.22
CA THR A 52 6.07 -5.19 6.81
C THR A 52 4.98 -4.46 6.04
N VAL A 53 5.11 -3.15 5.88
CA VAL A 53 4.20 -2.36 5.02
C VAL A 53 4.30 -2.79 3.56
N ILE A 54 5.48 -3.27 3.13
CA ILE A 54 5.72 -3.75 1.77
C ILE A 54 4.93 -5.04 1.53
N ASP A 55 4.95 -5.96 2.49
CA ASP A 55 4.21 -7.23 2.42
C ASP A 55 2.71 -6.99 2.25
N ILE A 56 2.13 -6.10 3.08
CA ILE A 56 0.72 -5.71 2.97
C ILE A 56 0.43 -5.04 1.62
N ALA A 57 1.30 -4.13 1.16
CA ALA A 57 1.09 -3.42 -0.10
C ALA A 57 1.13 -4.35 -1.32
N ILE A 58 2.08 -5.28 -1.36
CA ILE A 58 2.21 -6.26 -2.45
C ILE A 58 1.07 -7.28 -2.36
N GLY A 59 0.77 -7.79 -1.16
CA GLY A 59 -0.34 -8.70 -0.94
C GLY A 59 -1.68 -8.10 -1.37
N TRP A 60 -1.94 -6.82 -1.04
CA TRP A 60 -3.17 -6.14 -1.46
C TRP A 60 -3.30 -6.04 -2.97
N LEU A 61 -2.19 -5.80 -3.70
CA LEU A 61 -2.20 -5.76 -5.16
C LEU A 61 -2.46 -7.15 -5.76
N LEU A 62 -1.82 -8.18 -5.23
CA LEU A 62 -1.95 -9.56 -5.72
C LEU A 62 -3.25 -10.24 -5.29
N ASN A 63 -3.92 -9.75 -4.25
CA ASN A 63 -5.26 -10.18 -3.85
C ASN A 63 -6.35 -9.75 -4.84
N ASN A 64 -6.00 -9.06 -5.93
CA ASN A 64 -6.92 -8.68 -6.98
C ASN A 64 -6.77 -9.62 -8.20
N SER A 65 -7.78 -10.41 -8.51
CA SER A 65 -7.72 -11.38 -9.64
C SER A 65 -7.60 -10.71 -11.02
N ALA A 66 -7.89 -9.40 -11.13
CA ALA A 66 -7.60 -8.64 -12.35
C ALA A 66 -6.10 -8.30 -12.53
N VAL A 67 -5.26 -8.47 -11.50
CA VAL A 67 -3.84 -8.15 -11.54
C VAL A 67 -3.04 -9.42 -11.85
N THR A 68 -2.45 -9.49 -13.04
CA THR A 68 -1.65 -10.64 -13.47
C THR A 68 -0.16 -10.51 -13.14
N SER A 69 0.34 -9.29 -12.98
CA SER A 69 1.76 -9.02 -12.73
C SER A 69 1.99 -7.67 -12.07
N LEU A 70 3.14 -7.54 -11.39
CA LEU A 70 3.59 -6.32 -10.74
C LEU A 70 4.93 -5.88 -11.29
N VAL A 71 5.03 -4.61 -11.70
CA VAL A 71 6.30 -4.01 -12.12
C VAL A 71 6.96 -3.35 -10.91
N ALA A 72 8.06 -3.95 -10.45
CA ALA A 72 8.85 -3.41 -9.34
C ALA A 72 10.05 -2.59 -9.85
N GLY A 73 10.28 -1.43 -9.24
CA GLY A 73 11.41 -0.55 -9.55
C GLY A 73 12.30 -0.27 -8.35
N PRO A 74 12.99 -1.28 -7.78
CA PRO A 74 13.94 -1.07 -6.68
C PRO A 74 15.14 -0.24 -7.15
N ARG A 75 15.73 0.53 -6.24
CA ARG A 75 17.00 1.24 -6.49
C ARG A 75 18.19 0.61 -5.77
N THR A 76 17.93 -0.35 -4.88
CA THR A 76 18.94 -1.05 -4.10
C THR A 76 18.56 -2.52 -4.00
N MET A 77 19.53 -3.38 -3.72
CA MET A 77 19.30 -4.83 -3.62
C MET A 77 18.38 -5.17 -2.45
N GLU A 78 18.51 -4.47 -1.33
CA GLU A 78 17.67 -4.67 -0.14
C GLU A 78 16.19 -4.41 -0.44
N GLN A 79 15.89 -3.46 -1.33
CA GLN A 79 14.52 -3.21 -1.78
C GLN A 79 13.99 -4.35 -2.66
N TRP A 80 14.86 -4.92 -3.51
CA TRP A 80 14.51 -6.06 -4.34
C TRP A 80 14.21 -7.30 -3.48
N GLU A 81 15.08 -7.61 -2.53
CA GLU A 81 14.90 -8.72 -1.59
C GLU A 81 13.61 -8.57 -0.76
N ALA A 82 13.29 -7.34 -0.33
CA ALA A 82 12.04 -7.07 0.36
C ALA A 82 10.81 -7.34 -0.51
N TYR A 83 10.85 -7.02 -1.81
CA TYR A 83 9.74 -7.31 -2.73
C TYR A 83 9.59 -8.80 -3.00
N VAL A 84 10.69 -9.52 -3.16
CA VAL A 84 10.66 -10.98 -3.36
C VAL A 84 10.09 -11.67 -2.11
N LYS A 85 10.55 -11.28 -0.93
CA LYS A 85 10.06 -11.83 0.35
C LYS A 85 8.56 -11.58 0.56
N ALA A 86 8.05 -10.43 0.11
CA ALA A 86 6.63 -10.11 0.20
C ALA A 86 5.72 -11.08 -0.59
N LEU A 87 6.26 -11.79 -1.59
CA LEU A 87 5.50 -12.82 -2.32
C LEU A 87 5.22 -14.07 -1.47
N GLU A 88 5.96 -14.28 -0.39
CA GLU A 88 5.75 -15.38 0.56
C GLU A 88 4.69 -15.03 1.62
N TYR A 89 4.27 -13.75 1.69
CA TYR A 89 3.27 -13.31 2.65
C TYR A 89 1.87 -13.76 2.24
N LYS A 90 1.21 -14.54 3.10
CA LYS A 90 -0.22 -14.85 2.95
C LYS A 90 -1.03 -13.64 3.40
N PHE A 91 -1.57 -12.91 2.43
CA PHE A 91 -2.44 -11.77 2.67
C PHE A 91 -3.71 -12.20 3.41
N LEU A 92 -4.07 -11.47 4.47
CA LEU A 92 -5.14 -11.85 5.40
C LEU A 92 -6.42 -11.04 5.16
N PRO A 93 -7.62 -11.57 5.48
CA PRO A 93 -8.85 -10.80 5.42
C PRO A 93 -8.81 -9.52 6.27
N GLU A 94 -8.10 -9.53 7.39
CA GLU A 94 -7.91 -8.34 8.23
C GLU A 94 -7.05 -7.26 7.55
N ASP A 95 -6.16 -7.65 6.64
CA ASP A 95 -5.39 -6.70 5.84
C ASP A 95 -6.30 -5.98 4.84
N GLU A 96 -7.14 -6.73 4.12
CA GLU A 96 -8.12 -6.16 3.18
C GLU A 96 -9.06 -5.19 3.89
N ALA A 97 -9.66 -5.63 5.01
CA ALA A 97 -10.58 -4.84 5.80
C ALA A 97 -9.93 -3.58 6.41
N LEU A 98 -8.60 -3.59 6.61
CA LEU A 98 -7.87 -2.40 7.03
C LEU A 98 -7.67 -1.43 5.87
N ILE A 99 -7.24 -1.92 4.70
CA ILE A 99 -7.00 -1.06 3.54
C ILE A 99 -8.31 -0.43 3.04
N GLU A 100 -9.41 -1.18 2.97
CA GLU A 100 -10.71 -0.65 2.54
C GLU A 100 -11.20 0.51 3.41
N LYS A 101 -10.87 0.52 4.71
CA LYS A 101 -11.20 1.65 5.61
C LYS A 101 -10.44 2.93 5.29
N PHE A 102 -9.26 2.83 4.68
CA PHE A 102 -8.38 3.96 4.40
C PHE A 102 -8.43 4.41 2.96
N VAL A 103 -8.65 3.47 2.06
CA VAL A 103 -8.68 3.66 0.62
C VAL A 103 -9.86 2.84 0.10
N PRO A 104 -11.09 3.33 0.28
CA PRO A 104 -12.27 2.66 -0.26
C PRO A 104 -12.12 2.48 -1.76
N SER A 105 -12.73 1.43 -2.30
CA SER A 105 -12.70 1.21 -3.75
C SER A 105 -13.07 2.47 -4.53
N GLY A 106 -12.30 2.74 -5.60
CA GLY A 106 -12.44 3.92 -6.46
C GLY A 106 -11.89 5.24 -5.89
N HIS A 107 -11.30 5.23 -4.70
CA HIS A 107 -10.76 6.43 -4.07
C HIS A 107 -9.26 6.33 -3.75
N PRO A 108 -8.52 7.46 -3.76
CA PRO A 108 -7.24 7.55 -3.08
C PRO A 108 -7.45 7.70 -1.55
N SER A 109 -6.37 7.92 -0.80
CA SER A 109 -6.41 8.20 0.65
C SER A 109 -7.25 9.42 1.07
N SER A 110 -7.66 10.26 0.10
CA SER A 110 -8.67 11.31 0.28
C SER A 110 -9.94 10.87 -0.44
N PRO A 111 -10.98 10.40 0.28
CA PRO A 111 -12.23 9.98 -0.34
C PRO A 111 -12.93 11.14 -1.06
N GLY A 112 -13.60 10.83 -2.16
CA GLY A 112 -14.37 11.75 -2.99
C GLY A 112 -15.83 11.30 -3.12
N TYR A 113 -16.49 11.74 -4.18
CA TYR A 113 -17.85 11.30 -4.52
C TYR A 113 -17.79 10.26 -5.64
N ASN A 114 -18.45 9.12 -5.43
CA ASN A 114 -18.72 8.13 -6.46
C ASN A 114 -20.19 8.24 -6.89
N ASP A 115 -20.43 8.37 -8.19
CA ASP A 115 -21.78 8.34 -8.73
C ASP A 115 -22.33 6.90 -8.71
N PRO A 116 -23.42 6.61 -7.99
CA PRO A 116 -24.01 5.28 -7.96
C PRO A 116 -24.43 4.75 -9.34
N ALA A 117 -24.65 5.63 -10.33
CA ALA A 117 -24.97 5.23 -11.70
C ALA A 117 -23.79 4.58 -12.44
N TYR A 118 -22.55 4.80 -11.98
CA TYR A 118 -21.32 4.26 -12.56
C TYR A 118 -20.56 3.48 -11.48
N PRO A 119 -20.88 2.19 -11.27
CA PRO A 119 -20.25 1.40 -10.24
C PRO A 119 -18.75 1.26 -10.48
N ILE A 120 -17.99 1.19 -9.39
CA ILE A 120 -16.54 1.00 -9.45
C ILE A 120 -16.25 -0.45 -9.79
N GLU A 121 -15.46 -0.65 -10.83
CA GLU A 121 -14.99 -1.95 -11.29
C GLU A 121 -13.50 -2.15 -10.97
N GLY A 122 -13.03 -3.39 -11.09
CA GLY A 122 -11.58 -3.68 -11.09
C GLY A 122 -10.97 -4.00 -9.74
N ARG A 123 -11.74 -4.16 -8.66
CA ARG A 123 -11.30 -4.79 -7.40
C ARG A 123 -12.06 -6.11 -7.23
N TYR A 124 -11.42 -7.22 -7.56
CA TYR A 124 -12.00 -8.55 -7.45
C TYR A 124 -11.14 -9.39 -6.50
N GLU A 125 -11.66 -9.78 -5.34
CA GLU A 125 -10.93 -10.65 -4.43
C GLU A 125 -10.51 -11.95 -5.14
N SER A 126 -9.26 -12.37 -4.93
CA SER A 126 -8.77 -13.62 -5.51
C SER A 126 -9.40 -14.81 -4.79
N ALA A 127 -10.01 -15.72 -5.55
CA ALA A 127 -10.60 -16.95 -5.03
C ALA A 127 -9.55 -17.91 -4.44
N ASP A 128 -8.30 -17.83 -4.89
CA ASP A 128 -7.22 -18.75 -4.51
C ASP A 128 -6.79 -18.64 -3.03
N ILE A 129 -7.24 -17.61 -2.30
CA ILE A 129 -6.91 -17.41 -0.87
C ILE A 129 -7.97 -18.02 0.05
N GLN A 130 -9.17 -18.36 -0.45
CA GLN A 130 -10.26 -18.90 0.37
C GLN A 130 -10.10 -20.38 0.75
N ASP A 131 -9.29 -21.15 0.04
CA ASP A 131 -9.17 -22.61 0.20
C ASP A 131 -8.15 -23.08 1.26
N ALA A 132 -7.73 -22.20 2.16
CA ALA A 132 -6.70 -22.52 3.16
C ALA A 132 -7.22 -22.49 4.60
N TYR A 133 -8.37 -23.14 4.84
CA TYR A 133 -8.94 -23.47 6.15
C TYR A 133 -9.08 -24.98 6.35
#